data_AF-A0A6J1KLM3-F1
#
_entry.id   AF-A0A6J1KLM3-F1
#
_cell.length_a   1.000
_cell.length_b   1.000
_cell.length_c   1.000
_cell.angle_alpha   90.00
_cell.angle_beta   90.00
_cell.angle_gamma   90.00
#
_symmetry.space_group_name_H-M   'P 1'
#
loop_
_entity.id
_entity.type
_entity.pdbx_description
1 polymer ?
#
loop_
_entity_poly.entity_id
_entity_poly.type
_entity_poly.pdbx_seq_one_letter_code
_entity_poly.pdbx_strand_id
1 'polypeptide(L)'
;MACNACILAISFLTLPFFIALAADQSPIQDFCVADTGSTVLLNGLTCKDPKHVVADDFSFGGLHLAANTSNALGCHVTPVTPSEMPGLNTLGISIIRIDYAPRGINPLHTHPRASEILIVWEGSLEVGFITSYPENRHIGKVLQKGDVFVFPIGLVHYQRNPGPTNAVAIAALSSQNPGVIMVANAVFGSTPNISSDILEKSFQINKNVIGYLQTKF
;
A
#
# COMPACT_ATOMS: atom_id res chain seq x y z
N MET A 1 25.78 -58.16 -5.65
CA MET A 1 24.48 -57.63 -6.09
C MET A 1 24.08 -56.51 -5.14
N ALA A 2 24.59 -55.30 -5.40
CA ALA A 2 24.16 -54.11 -4.67
C ALA A 2 22.77 -53.72 -5.17
N CYS A 3 21.85 -53.45 -4.25
CA CYS A 3 20.45 -53.21 -4.54
C CYS A 3 20.29 -51.89 -5.31
N ASN A 4 20.12 -51.96 -6.64
CA ASN A 4 19.81 -50.81 -7.49
C ASN A 4 18.55 -50.03 -7.02
N ALA A 5 17.71 -50.64 -6.19
CA ALA A 5 16.54 -49.98 -5.60
C ALA A 5 16.91 -48.95 -4.51
N CYS A 6 18.07 -49.06 -3.86
CA CYS A 6 18.50 -48.07 -2.85
C CYS A 6 19.06 -46.78 -3.49
N ILE A 7 19.64 -46.87 -4.69
CA ILE A 7 20.18 -45.69 -5.40
C ILE A 7 19.04 -44.82 -5.96
N LEU A 8 17.93 -45.43 -6.37
CA LEU A 8 16.73 -44.72 -6.84
C LEU A 8 15.94 -44.02 -5.74
N ALA A 9 16.08 -44.43 -4.48
CA ALA A 9 15.40 -43.79 -3.35
C ALA A 9 16.13 -42.53 -2.85
N ILE A 10 17.45 -42.45 -3.04
CA ILE A 10 18.26 -41.29 -2.58
C ILE A 10 18.26 -40.15 -3.60
N SER A 11 17.99 -40.43 -4.88
CA SER A 11 17.91 -39.40 -5.94
C SER A 11 16.60 -38.58 -5.94
N PHE A 12 15.61 -38.93 -5.11
CA PHE A 12 14.34 -38.19 -5.02
C PHE A 12 14.29 -37.10 -3.94
N LEU A 13 15.37 -36.88 -3.17
CA LEU A 13 15.36 -35.96 -2.03
C LEU A 13 16.19 -34.68 -2.24
N THR A 14 16.13 -34.08 -3.43
CA THR A 14 16.61 -32.70 -3.64
C THR A 14 15.65 -31.96 -4.58
N LEU A 15 14.36 -31.94 -4.25
CA LEU A 15 13.48 -30.91 -4.80
C LEU A 15 13.62 -29.68 -3.90
N PRO A 16 14.36 -28.62 -4.28
CA PRO A 16 14.26 -27.36 -3.56
C PRO A 16 12.82 -26.90 -3.69
N PHE A 17 12.06 -27.01 -2.61
CA PHE A 17 10.81 -26.28 -2.43
C PHE A 17 11.18 -24.81 -2.46
N PHE A 18 11.17 -24.19 -3.65
CA PHE A 18 11.22 -22.75 -3.76
C PHE A 18 9.89 -22.24 -3.23
N ILE A 19 9.88 -21.80 -1.98
CA ILE A 19 8.76 -21.06 -1.40
C ILE A 19 8.74 -19.72 -2.14
N ALA A 20 7.81 -19.56 -3.07
CA ALA A 20 7.55 -18.26 -3.66
C ALA A 20 6.93 -17.36 -2.57
N LEU A 21 7.72 -16.44 -2.03
CA LEU A 21 7.24 -15.40 -1.13
C LEU A 21 6.60 -14.29 -1.97
N ALA A 22 5.33 -13.98 -1.71
CA ALA A 22 4.58 -12.90 -2.36
C ALA A 22 4.85 -11.53 -1.68
N ALA A 23 6.12 -11.19 -1.52
CA ALA A 23 6.59 -9.91 -1.00
C ALA A 23 7.65 -9.34 -1.97
N ASP A 24 8.07 -8.10 -1.75
CA ASP A 24 9.20 -7.54 -2.50
C ASP A 24 10.42 -8.47 -2.38
N GLN A 25 11.05 -8.77 -3.52
CA GLN A 25 12.20 -9.66 -3.56
C GLN A 25 13.38 -9.00 -2.84
N SER A 26 14.11 -9.77 -2.05
CA SER A 26 15.35 -9.28 -1.46
C SER A 26 16.33 -8.86 -2.55
N PRO A 27 17.01 -7.72 -2.40
CA PRO A 27 17.97 -7.26 -3.40
C PRO A 27 19.13 -8.26 -3.51
N ILE A 28 19.60 -8.51 -4.73
CA ILE A 28 20.74 -9.41 -5.01
C ILE A 28 22.06 -8.66 -5.25
N GLN A 29 22.03 -7.33 -5.08
CA GLN A 29 23.16 -6.40 -5.14
C GLN A 29 22.87 -5.18 -4.26
N ASP A 30 23.86 -4.33 -4.01
CA ASP A 30 23.75 -3.18 -3.11
C ASP A 30 22.64 -2.18 -3.52
N PHE A 31 22.48 -1.94 -4.82
CA PHE A 31 21.45 -1.05 -5.36
C PHE A 31 21.06 -1.40 -6.80
N CYS A 32 19.83 -1.03 -7.19
CA CYS A 32 19.33 -1.07 -8.56
C CYS A 32 18.40 0.14 -8.75
N VAL A 33 18.98 1.31 -8.99
CA VAL A 33 18.23 2.56 -9.20
C VAL A 33 17.30 2.38 -10.40
N ALA A 34 16.01 2.68 -10.25
CA ALA A 34 15.04 2.54 -11.34
C ALA A 34 15.42 3.37 -12.58
N ASP A 35 15.46 2.73 -13.74
CA ASP A 35 15.57 3.39 -15.04
C ASP A 35 14.17 3.76 -15.55
N THR A 36 13.80 5.03 -15.38
CA THR A 36 12.50 5.58 -15.80
C THR A 36 12.36 5.75 -17.31
N GLY A 37 13.45 5.62 -18.09
CA GLY A 37 13.45 5.73 -19.55
C GLY A 37 13.24 4.40 -20.28
N SER A 38 13.29 3.27 -19.57
CA SER A 38 13.18 1.94 -20.15
C SER A 38 11.74 1.58 -20.53
N THR A 39 11.59 0.86 -21.64
CA THR A 39 10.32 0.27 -22.10
C THR A 39 10.19 -1.21 -21.77
N VAL A 40 11.21 -1.81 -21.15
CA VAL A 40 11.23 -3.23 -20.81
C VAL A 40 10.34 -3.49 -19.60
N LEU A 41 9.44 -4.47 -19.73
CA LEU A 41 8.55 -4.89 -18.65
C LEU A 41 9.13 -6.09 -17.90
N LEU A 42 9.23 -5.97 -16.58
CA LEU A 42 9.60 -7.04 -15.66
C LEU A 42 8.86 -6.88 -14.32
N ASN A 43 9.07 -7.82 -13.39
CA ASN A 43 8.58 -7.65 -12.02
C ASN A 43 9.41 -6.59 -11.29
N GLY A 44 8.87 -5.37 -11.17
CA GLY A 44 9.59 -4.21 -10.64
C GLY A 44 9.98 -3.25 -11.77
N LEU A 45 11.20 -2.71 -11.71
CA LEU A 45 11.72 -1.73 -12.67
C LEU A 45 13.14 -2.13 -13.10
N THR A 46 13.51 -1.83 -14.34
CA THR A 46 14.88 -1.99 -14.83
C THR A 46 15.85 -1.10 -14.05
N CYS A 47 17.12 -1.50 -13.98
CA CYS A 47 18.16 -0.70 -13.32
C CYS A 47 18.85 0.24 -14.30
N LYS A 48 19.12 1.47 -13.85
CA LYS A 48 20.09 2.40 -14.45
C LYS A 48 21.50 1.79 -14.41
N ASP A 49 22.36 2.13 -15.39
CA ASP A 49 23.78 1.74 -15.35
C ASP A 49 24.43 2.25 -14.04
N PRO A 50 24.99 1.35 -13.20
CA PRO A 50 25.62 1.73 -11.93
C PRO A 50 26.69 2.81 -12.05
N LYS A 51 27.34 2.95 -13.21
CA LYS A 51 28.36 3.99 -13.45
C LYS A 51 27.79 5.41 -13.48
N HIS A 52 26.49 5.55 -13.72
CA HIS A 52 25.80 6.85 -13.79
C HIS A 52 24.96 7.14 -12.55
N VAL A 53 25.02 6.28 -11.53
CA VAL A 53 24.26 6.45 -10.29
C VAL A 53 24.92 7.51 -9.41
N VAL A 54 24.10 8.42 -8.86
CA VAL A 54 24.52 9.57 -8.05
C VAL A 54 23.65 9.69 -6.78
N ALA A 55 24.08 10.53 -5.82
CA ALA A 55 23.36 10.73 -4.56
C ALA A 55 21.90 11.19 -4.76
N ASP A 56 21.65 12.01 -5.77
CA ASP A 56 20.31 12.52 -6.08
C ASP A 56 19.33 11.39 -6.45
N ASP A 57 19.82 10.25 -6.96
CA ASP A 57 18.98 9.08 -7.25
C ASP A 57 18.39 8.45 -5.95
N PHE A 58 19.00 8.71 -4.79
CA PHE A 58 18.62 8.17 -3.47
C PHE A 58 17.99 9.22 -2.55
N SER A 59 17.67 10.41 -3.06
CA SER A 59 17.14 11.50 -2.25
C SER A 59 15.86 12.05 -2.85
N PHE A 60 14.94 12.46 -1.97
CA PHE A 60 13.72 13.17 -2.39
C PHE A 60 13.48 14.36 -1.47
N GLY A 61 13.48 15.55 -2.08
CA GLY A 61 13.03 16.79 -1.43
C GLY A 61 11.57 17.05 -1.78
N GLY A 62 10.71 17.25 -0.77
CA GLY A 62 9.32 17.65 -1.02
C GLY A 62 8.36 17.37 0.12
N LEU A 63 8.63 16.36 0.96
CA LEU A 63 7.73 15.99 2.07
C LEU A 63 7.63 17.04 3.19
N HIS A 64 8.42 18.11 3.16
CA HIS A 64 8.25 19.24 4.08
C HIS A 64 7.11 20.19 3.65
N LEU A 65 6.68 20.12 2.38
CA LEU A 65 5.61 20.94 1.82
C LEU A 65 4.26 20.30 2.11
N ALA A 66 3.32 21.08 2.65
CA ALA A 66 1.94 20.63 2.82
C ALA A 66 1.24 20.57 1.46
N ALA A 67 0.53 19.47 1.21
CA ALA A 67 -0.26 19.32 0.00
C ALA A 67 -1.65 19.98 0.11
N ASN A 68 -2.29 20.22 -1.03
CA ASN A 68 -3.62 20.83 -1.08
C ASN A 68 -4.71 19.83 -0.67
N THR A 69 -5.34 20.07 0.47
CA THR A 69 -6.45 19.28 1.00
C THR A 69 -7.83 19.80 0.61
N SER A 70 -7.93 20.75 -0.33
CA SER A 70 -9.20 21.31 -0.82
C SER A 70 -9.91 20.36 -1.79
N ASN A 71 -10.28 19.18 -1.30
CA ASN A 71 -11.01 18.15 -2.03
C ASN A 71 -12.11 17.55 -1.15
N ALA A 72 -12.98 16.72 -1.73
CA ALA A 72 -14.16 16.18 -1.04
C ALA A 72 -13.83 15.35 0.22
N LEU A 73 -12.63 14.76 0.28
CA LEU A 73 -12.17 13.97 1.42
C LEU A 73 -11.45 14.81 2.47
N GLY A 74 -11.01 16.03 2.12
CA GLY A 74 -10.19 16.86 3.01
C GLY A 74 -8.82 16.25 3.31
N CYS A 75 -8.29 15.41 2.42
CA CYS A 75 -7.06 14.64 2.63
C CYS A 75 -6.23 14.59 1.35
N HIS A 76 -4.91 14.64 1.47
CA HIS A 76 -3.99 14.43 0.36
C HIS A 76 -2.85 13.52 0.78
N VAL A 77 -2.57 12.49 -0.02
CA VAL A 77 -1.43 11.58 0.16
C VAL A 77 -0.36 11.93 -0.85
N THR A 78 0.84 12.23 -0.38
CA THR A 78 2.03 12.50 -1.20
C THR A 78 2.96 11.29 -1.08
N PRO A 79 2.97 10.37 -2.07
CA PRO A 79 3.79 9.18 -2.01
C PRO A 79 5.23 9.45 -2.46
N VAL A 80 6.15 8.64 -1.95
CA VAL A 80 7.54 8.54 -2.43
C VAL A 80 7.84 7.07 -2.65
N THR A 81 7.71 6.67 -3.90
CA THR A 81 7.99 5.32 -4.41
C THR A 81 9.19 5.39 -5.37
N PRO A 82 9.61 4.30 -6.02
CA PRO A 82 10.62 4.38 -7.08
C PRO A 82 10.31 5.35 -8.22
N SER A 83 9.05 5.78 -8.38
CA SER A 83 8.68 6.83 -9.34
C SER A 83 9.18 8.21 -8.94
N GLU A 84 9.21 8.52 -7.64
CA GLU A 84 9.68 9.80 -7.10
C GLU A 84 11.14 9.74 -6.62
N MET A 85 11.57 8.60 -6.09
CA MET A 85 12.92 8.35 -5.59
C MET A 85 13.44 7.01 -6.16
N PRO A 86 14.04 7.03 -7.37
CA PRO A 86 14.44 5.82 -8.11
C PRO A 86 15.30 4.83 -7.34
N GLY A 87 16.10 5.30 -6.38
CA GLY A 87 16.92 4.48 -5.48
C GLY A 87 16.13 3.54 -4.56
N LEU A 88 14.81 3.70 -4.43
CA LEU A 88 13.95 2.76 -3.68
C LEU A 88 13.75 1.42 -4.38
N ASN A 89 14.04 1.33 -5.68
CA ASN A 89 13.82 0.11 -6.43
C ASN A 89 14.68 -1.04 -5.87
N THR A 90 14.05 -2.20 -5.71
CA THR A 90 14.56 -3.44 -5.08
C THR A 90 14.75 -3.40 -3.56
N LEU A 91 14.48 -2.27 -2.89
CA LEU A 91 14.75 -2.13 -1.45
C LEU A 91 13.59 -2.50 -0.53
N GLY A 92 12.40 -2.82 -1.08
CA GLY A 92 11.30 -3.33 -0.28
C GLY A 92 10.60 -2.30 0.61
N ILE A 93 10.80 -1.00 0.38
CA ILE A 93 10.24 0.06 1.22
C ILE A 93 9.77 1.27 0.40
N SER A 94 8.81 2.01 0.95
CA SER A 94 8.40 3.33 0.48
C SER A 94 7.95 4.19 1.65
N ILE A 95 7.79 5.50 1.41
CA ILE A 95 7.35 6.46 2.43
C ILE A 95 6.29 7.39 1.85
N ILE A 96 5.34 7.82 2.66
CA ILE A 96 4.29 8.76 2.29
C ILE A 96 4.15 9.86 3.34
N ARG A 97 3.78 11.05 2.90
CA ARG A 97 3.19 12.08 3.76
C ARG A 97 1.70 12.14 3.52
N ILE A 98 0.92 12.35 4.58
CA ILE A 98 -0.51 12.55 4.49
C ILE A 98 -0.88 13.85 5.21
N ASP A 99 -1.52 14.76 4.46
CA ASP A 99 -2.04 16.02 4.98
C ASP A 99 -3.56 15.93 5.12
N TYR A 100 -4.09 16.34 6.27
CA TYR A 100 -5.52 16.33 6.58
C TYR A 100 -6.01 17.73 6.94
N ALA A 101 -7.04 18.20 6.25
CA ALA A 101 -7.86 19.32 6.69
C ALA A 101 -8.63 18.97 7.97
N PRO A 102 -9.23 19.94 8.68
CA PRO A 102 -10.11 19.64 9.80
C PRO A 102 -11.23 18.71 9.34
N ARG A 103 -11.46 17.62 10.09
CA ARG A 103 -12.45 16.56 9.75
C ARG A 103 -12.15 15.77 8.47
N GLY A 104 -11.00 16.00 7.83
CA GLY A 104 -10.56 15.26 6.66
C GLY A 104 -10.36 13.77 6.96
N ILE A 105 -10.56 12.94 5.95
CA ILE A 105 -10.45 11.49 6.03
C ILE A 105 -9.55 10.95 4.92
N ASN A 106 -8.68 10.01 5.28
CA ASN A 106 -8.22 9.01 4.33
C ASN A 106 -9.18 7.83 4.47
N PRO A 107 -10.10 7.63 3.50
CA PRO A 107 -11.25 6.74 3.66
C PRO A 107 -10.82 5.27 3.75
N LEU A 108 -11.78 4.36 3.93
CA LEU A 108 -11.49 2.92 4.01
C LEU A 108 -10.72 2.44 2.77
N HIS A 109 -9.51 1.93 3.01
CA HIS A 109 -8.62 1.41 1.97
C HIS A 109 -7.77 0.24 2.49
N THR A 110 -7.06 -0.42 1.58
CA THR A 110 -6.10 -1.48 1.91
C THR A 110 -4.88 -1.43 0.99
N HIS A 111 -3.74 -1.87 1.51
CA HIS A 111 -2.50 -2.07 0.77
C HIS A 111 -2.31 -3.56 0.50
N PRO A 112 -2.50 -4.04 -0.75
CA PRO A 112 -2.43 -5.47 -1.05
C PRO A 112 -1.02 -6.05 -0.92
N ARG A 113 0.03 -5.22 -0.89
CA ARG A 113 1.44 -5.66 -0.94
C ARG A 113 2.32 -5.12 0.18
N ALA A 114 1.78 -4.38 1.14
CA ALA A 114 2.58 -3.84 2.24
C ALA A 114 1.80 -3.75 3.55
N SER A 115 2.52 -3.94 4.65
CA SER A 115 2.12 -3.36 5.93
C SER A 115 2.50 -1.88 5.94
N GLU A 116 1.78 -1.08 6.71
CA GLU A 116 2.05 0.35 6.91
C GLU A 116 2.32 0.62 8.38
N ILE A 117 3.31 1.47 8.68
CA ILE A 117 3.50 2.06 9.99
C ILE A 117 3.45 3.57 9.88
N LEU A 118 2.56 4.18 10.65
CA LEU A 118 2.27 5.62 10.61
C LEU A 118 2.68 6.28 11.90
N ILE A 119 3.33 7.45 11.82
CA ILE A 119 3.56 8.37 12.93
C ILE A 119 2.79 9.67 12.72
N VAL A 120 2.13 10.17 13.77
CA VAL A 120 1.52 11.51 13.74
C VAL A 120 2.61 12.56 13.87
N TRP A 121 2.81 13.35 12.83
CA TRP A 121 3.81 14.42 12.82
C TRP A 121 3.26 15.73 13.40
N GLU A 122 1.99 16.04 13.11
CA GLU A 122 1.28 17.22 13.62
C GLU A 122 -0.18 16.91 13.91
N GLY A 123 -0.75 17.58 14.92
CA GLY A 123 -2.16 17.43 15.30
C GLY A 123 -2.46 16.11 16.01
N SER A 124 -3.66 15.58 15.76
CA SER A 124 -4.13 14.28 16.24
C SER A 124 -4.85 13.54 15.13
N LEU A 125 -4.84 12.21 15.18
CA LEU A 125 -5.48 11.36 14.18
C LEU A 125 -6.24 10.21 14.84
N GLU A 126 -7.51 10.08 14.50
CA GLU A 126 -8.28 8.87 14.73
C GLU A 126 -7.90 7.85 13.64
N VAL A 127 -7.44 6.68 14.04
CA VAL A 127 -7.05 5.60 13.12
C VAL A 127 -7.73 4.31 13.51
N GLY A 128 -7.89 3.40 12.54
CA GLY A 128 -8.34 2.05 12.84
C GLY A 128 -8.24 1.09 11.67
N PHE A 129 -8.18 -0.21 11.97
CA PHE A 129 -8.27 -1.29 11.00
C PHE A 129 -9.30 -2.34 11.44
N ILE A 130 -9.70 -3.19 10.49
CA ILE A 130 -10.69 -4.23 10.69
C ILE A 130 -10.02 -5.60 10.50
N THR A 131 -10.20 -6.52 11.46
CA THR A 131 -9.70 -7.90 11.35
C THR A 131 -10.50 -8.68 10.31
N SER A 132 -9.95 -9.77 9.78
CA SER A 132 -10.64 -10.59 8.78
C SER A 132 -11.84 -11.35 9.36
N TYR A 133 -12.69 -11.87 8.48
CA TYR A 133 -13.77 -12.80 8.81
C TYR A 133 -13.24 -14.00 9.64
N PRO A 134 -14.02 -14.53 10.60
CA PRO A 134 -15.42 -14.19 10.94
C PRO A 134 -15.61 -12.99 11.88
N GLU A 135 -14.55 -12.52 12.53
CA GLU A 135 -14.69 -11.56 13.63
C GLU A 135 -15.06 -10.16 13.13
N ASN A 136 -14.42 -9.70 12.04
CA ASN A 136 -14.58 -8.35 11.51
C ASN A 136 -14.43 -7.27 12.61
N ARG A 137 -13.53 -7.49 13.57
CA ARG A 137 -13.37 -6.63 14.74
C ARG A 137 -12.67 -5.34 14.33
N HIS A 138 -13.29 -4.22 14.68
CA HIS A 138 -12.67 -2.91 14.57
C HIS A 138 -11.67 -2.66 15.72
N ILE A 139 -10.44 -2.31 15.38
CA ILE A 139 -9.38 -1.93 16.31
C ILE A 139 -8.94 -0.51 15.96
N GLY A 140 -9.28 0.45 16.83
CA GLY A 140 -9.01 1.86 16.58
C GLY A 140 -8.53 2.63 17.81
N LYS A 141 -7.91 3.78 17.57
CA LYS A 141 -7.35 4.67 18.60
C LYS A 141 -7.26 6.11 18.08
N VAL A 142 -7.35 7.08 18.99
CA VAL A 142 -6.93 8.47 18.70
C VAL A 142 -5.47 8.63 19.10
N LEU A 143 -4.64 8.95 18.13
CA LEU A 143 -3.21 9.21 18.26
C LEU A 143 -2.95 10.71 18.43
N GLN A 144 -1.96 11.06 19.23
CA GLN A 144 -1.41 12.41 19.35
C GLN A 144 -0.09 12.52 18.60
N LYS A 145 0.40 13.76 18.40
CA LYS A 145 1.73 14.01 17.84
C LYS A 145 2.81 13.13 18.52
N GLY A 146 3.57 12.41 17.70
CA GLY A 146 4.61 11.47 18.13
C GLY A 146 4.14 10.03 18.35
N ASP A 147 2.83 9.79 18.45
CA ASP A 147 2.30 8.43 18.55
C ASP A 147 2.41 7.69 17.21
N VAL A 148 2.58 6.38 17.29
CA VAL A 148 2.74 5.46 16.16
C VAL A 148 1.62 4.41 16.15
N PHE A 149 1.19 3.98 14.97
CA PHE A 149 0.24 2.90 14.78
C PHE A 149 0.58 2.07 13.54
N VAL A 150 0.34 0.77 13.61
CA VAL A 150 0.65 -0.18 12.54
C VAL A 150 -0.62 -0.75 11.92
N PHE A 151 -0.64 -0.82 10.59
CA PHE A 151 -1.69 -1.44 9.79
C PHE A 151 -1.13 -2.72 9.15
N PRO A 152 -1.63 -3.91 9.53
CA PRO A 152 -1.18 -5.16 8.92
C PRO A 152 -1.51 -5.23 7.43
N ILE A 153 -0.63 -5.85 6.65
CA ILE A 153 -0.79 -6.05 5.20
C ILE A 153 -2.19 -6.58 4.83
N GLY A 154 -2.79 -5.96 3.82
CA GLY A 154 -4.07 -6.39 3.26
C GLY A 154 -5.32 -6.07 4.10
N LEU A 155 -5.18 -5.60 5.35
CA LEU A 155 -6.35 -5.24 6.16
C LEU A 155 -6.92 -3.87 5.77
N VAL A 156 -8.25 -3.80 5.74
CA VAL A 156 -8.97 -2.55 5.52
C VAL A 156 -8.76 -1.64 6.74
N HIS A 157 -8.35 -0.41 6.49
CA HIS A 157 -8.08 0.59 7.51
C HIS A 157 -8.43 2.00 7.04
N TYR A 158 -8.41 2.96 7.97
CA TYR A 158 -8.71 4.37 7.71
C TYR A 158 -7.93 5.28 8.65
N GLN A 159 -7.88 6.56 8.28
CA GLN A 159 -7.48 7.63 9.18
C GLN A 159 -8.43 8.82 9.05
N ARG A 160 -8.62 9.55 10.14
CA ARG A 160 -9.46 10.75 10.20
C ARG A 160 -8.82 11.77 11.12
N ASN A 161 -8.81 13.03 10.71
CA ASN A 161 -8.52 14.14 11.60
C ASN A 161 -9.76 14.49 12.43
N PRO A 162 -9.79 14.22 13.75
CA PRO A 162 -10.98 14.50 14.56
C PRO A 162 -11.07 15.99 14.94
N GLY A 163 -9.96 16.73 14.86
CA GLY A 163 -9.79 18.06 15.41
C GLY A 163 -10.22 19.21 14.49
N PRO A 164 -10.19 20.45 15.01
CA PRO A 164 -10.55 21.66 14.28
C PRO A 164 -9.39 22.27 13.48
N THR A 165 -8.16 21.76 13.63
CA THR A 165 -6.96 22.23 12.92
C THR A 165 -6.47 21.16 11.95
N ASN A 166 -5.57 21.51 11.04
CA ASN A 166 -4.91 20.53 10.19
C ASN A 166 -4.11 19.50 11.00
N ALA A 167 -3.94 18.31 10.43
CA ALA A 167 -3.08 17.25 10.96
C ALA A 167 -2.18 16.69 9.85
N VAL A 168 -1.02 16.16 10.25
CA VAL A 168 -0.03 15.59 9.33
C VAL A 168 0.44 14.26 9.87
N ALA A 169 0.52 13.26 9.00
CA ALA A 169 1.16 11.98 9.29
C ALA A 169 2.26 11.67 8.28
N ILE A 170 3.26 10.93 8.74
CA ILE A 170 4.25 10.28 7.88
C ILE A 170 4.08 8.78 8.08
N ALA A 171 4.05 8.02 6.99
CA ALA A 171 3.97 6.57 7.07
C ALA A 171 5.02 5.91 6.17
N ALA A 172 5.58 4.80 6.65
CA ALA A 172 6.46 3.94 5.89
C ALA A 172 5.74 2.63 5.56
N LEU A 173 5.96 2.11 4.36
CA LEU A 173 5.33 0.89 3.89
C LEU A 173 6.39 -0.15 3.53
N SER A 174 6.11 -1.42 3.84
CA SER A 174 7.01 -2.56 3.62
C SER A 174 7.01 -3.07 2.17
N SER A 175 6.90 -2.17 1.19
CA SER A 175 7.08 -2.46 -0.23
C SER A 175 7.43 -1.17 -0.97
N GLN A 176 8.23 -1.26 -2.03
CA GLN A 176 8.46 -0.19 -2.99
C GLN A 176 7.19 0.18 -3.76
N ASN A 177 6.24 -0.77 -3.87
CA ASN A 177 4.96 -0.59 -4.53
C ASN A 177 3.84 -1.24 -3.69
N PRO A 178 3.38 -0.58 -2.61
CA PRO A 178 2.37 -1.12 -1.72
C PRO A 178 1.02 -1.37 -2.42
N GLY A 179 0.70 -0.56 -3.43
CA GLY A 179 -0.62 -0.48 -4.05
C GLY A 179 -1.66 0.09 -3.11
N VAL A 180 -2.78 0.57 -3.64
CA VAL A 180 -3.91 1.04 -2.81
C VAL A 180 -5.21 0.59 -3.44
N ILE A 181 -6.10 0.02 -2.61
CA ILE A 181 -7.47 -0.28 -2.99
C ILE A 181 -8.38 0.56 -2.10
N MET A 182 -8.90 1.64 -2.66
CA MET A 182 -9.92 2.46 -2.01
C MET A 182 -11.23 1.69 -2.09
N VAL A 183 -11.78 1.26 -0.95
CA VAL A 183 -12.87 0.27 -0.89
C VAL A 183 -14.09 0.76 -1.67
N ALA A 184 -14.51 2.00 -1.44
CA ALA A 184 -15.69 2.54 -2.11
C ALA A 184 -15.48 2.72 -3.62
N ASN A 185 -14.34 3.22 -4.07
CA ASN A 185 -14.03 3.35 -5.50
C ASN A 185 -13.94 1.98 -6.18
N ALA A 186 -13.32 0.99 -5.54
CA ALA A 186 -13.20 -0.36 -6.10
C ALA A 186 -14.55 -1.06 -6.23
N VAL A 187 -15.47 -0.81 -5.30
CA VAL A 187 -16.79 -1.47 -5.29
C VAL A 187 -17.82 -0.71 -6.15
N PHE A 188 -17.86 0.62 -6.07
CA PHE A 188 -18.90 1.44 -6.68
C PHE A 188 -18.42 2.26 -7.89
N GLY A 189 -17.12 2.47 -8.08
CA GLY A 189 -16.54 3.26 -9.16
C GLY A 189 -15.59 2.48 -10.09
N SER A 190 -15.68 1.14 -10.10
CA SER A 190 -14.85 0.31 -10.98
C SER A 190 -15.21 0.53 -12.45
N THR A 191 -14.23 0.40 -13.35
CA THR A 191 -14.47 0.44 -14.81
C THR A 191 -14.01 -0.87 -15.44
N PRO A 192 -14.92 -1.69 -16.03
CA PRO A 192 -16.37 -1.51 -16.06
C PRO A 192 -17.02 -1.65 -14.67
N ASN A 193 -18.25 -1.14 -14.52
CA ASN A 193 -19.01 -1.23 -13.27
C ASN A 193 -19.27 -2.70 -12.90
N ILE A 194 -19.17 -3.01 -11.60
CA ILE A 194 -19.73 -4.26 -11.06
C ILE A 194 -21.23 -4.28 -11.31
N SER A 195 -21.77 -5.42 -11.74
CA SER A 195 -23.20 -5.60 -11.97
C SER A 195 -24.01 -5.21 -10.73
N SER A 196 -25.05 -4.40 -10.93
CA SER A 196 -25.96 -4.00 -9.85
C SER A 196 -26.65 -5.21 -9.19
N ASP A 197 -26.82 -6.34 -9.90
CA ASP A 197 -27.34 -7.58 -9.32
C ASP A 197 -26.39 -8.17 -8.27
N ILE A 198 -25.08 -8.14 -8.56
CA ILE A 198 -24.05 -8.61 -7.62
C ILE A 198 -24.02 -7.70 -6.40
N LEU A 199 -24.02 -6.38 -6.61
CA LEU A 199 -23.96 -5.41 -5.51
C LEU A 199 -25.24 -5.40 -4.68
N GLU A 200 -26.42 -5.49 -5.28
CA GLU A 200 -27.71 -5.61 -4.55
C GLU A 200 -27.69 -6.82 -3.63
N LYS A 201 -27.26 -7.99 -4.14
CA LYS A 201 -27.20 -9.21 -3.33
C LYS A 201 -26.14 -9.13 -2.25
N SER A 202 -24.98 -8.54 -2.55
CA SER A 202 -23.84 -8.43 -1.63
C SER A 202 -24.10 -7.46 -0.49
N PHE A 203 -24.69 -6.30 -0.78
CA PHE A 203 -24.99 -5.24 0.20
C PHE A 203 -26.39 -5.36 0.81
N GLN A 204 -27.24 -6.26 0.29
CA GLN A 204 -28.61 -6.49 0.76
C GLN A 204 -29.48 -5.22 0.69
N ILE A 205 -29.28 -4.41 -0.34
CA ILE A 205 -29.99 -3.15 -0.61
C ILE A 205 -30.46 -3.11 -2.05
N ASN A 206 -31.55 -2.38 -2.32
CA ASN A 206 -32.13 -2.34 -3.65
C ASN A 206 -31.21 -1.67 -4.70
N LYS A 207 -31.42 -2.02 -5.97
CA LYS A 207 -30.67 -1.49 -7.11
C LYS A 207 -30.69 0.04 -7.26
N ASN A 208 -31.74 0.73 -6.81
CA ASN A 208 -31.78 2.20 -6.93
C ASN A 208 -30.74 2.85 -6.02
N VAL A 209 -30.55 2.32 -4.81
CA VAL A 209 -29.49 2.78 -3.90
C VAL A 209 -28.11 2.44 -4.48
N ILE A 210 -27.94 1.25 -5.06
CA ILE A 210 -26.69 0.87 -5.74
C ILE A 210 -26.38 1.84 -6.89
N GLY A 211 -27.35 2.10 -7.76
CA GLY A 211 -27.19 3.03 -8.87
C GLY A 211 -26.81 4.42 -8.39
N TYR A 212 -27.44 4.91 -7.31
CA TYR A 212 -27.05 6.17 -6.68
C TYR A 212 -25.59 6.15 -6.17
N LEU A 213 -25.17 5.10 -5.46
CA LEU A 213 -23.78 4.98 -4.97
C LEU A 213 -22.79 4.98 -6.13
N GLN A 214 -23.08 4.25 -7.22
CA GLN A 214 -22.25 4.24 -8.42
C GLN A 214 -22.14 5.61 -9.11
N THR A 215 -23.05 6.55 -8.87
CA THR A 215 -22.92 7.93 -9.39
C THR A 215 -22.04 8.84 -8.53
N LYS A 216 -21.63 8.40 -7.33
CA LYS A 216 -20.79 9.17 -6.41
C LYS A 216 -19.31 8.88 -6.53
N PHE A 217 -18.96 7.79 -7.22
CA PHE A 217 -17.60 7.28 -7.38
C PHE A 217 -17.29 7.09 -8.86
#